data_AF-A0A7X9R1X6-F1
#
_entry.id   AF-A0A7X9R1X6-F1
#
_cell.length_a   1.000
_cell.length_b   1.000
_cell.length_c   1.000
_cell.angle_alpha   90.00
_cell.angle_beta   90.00
_cell.angle_gamma   90.00
#
_symmetry.space_group_name_H-M   'P 1'
#
loop_
_entity.id
_entity.type
_entity.pdbx_description
1 polymer ?
#
loop_
_entity_poly.entity_id
_entity_poly.type
_entity_poly.pdbx_seq_one_letter_code
_entity_poly.pdbx_strand_id
1 'polypeptide(L)'
;MPRDMRNPERAGVAMATLVNHPELTKAFLGFSVHLLFRSTLPPRLRELAILRTAHLHECEYEREHHKVIATAETDLTADEISAALDGKSDDPFESTLLEAVDELHESSRISERTWTALSARLDTKQLMDLIFTVGGYSLMAMAYNTFGIEFEDER
;
A
#
# COMPACT_ATOMS: atom_id res chain seq x y z
N MET A 1 16.49 -16.52 -1.27
CA MET A 1 15.03 -16.68 -1.44
C MET A 1 14.69 -18.15 -1.52
N PRO A 2 13.67 -18.61 -0.77
CA PRO A 2 13.09 -19.94 -0.91
C PRO A 2 12.74 -20.25 -2.38
N ARG A 3 12.91 -21.51 -2.82
CA ARG A 3 12.82 -21.91 -4.24
C ARG A 3 11.41 -21.78 -4.82
N ASP A 4 10.43 -21.88 -3.95
CA ASP A 4 8.98 -21.75 -4.11
C ASP A 4 8.52 -20.32 -4.47
N MET A 5 9.31 -19.30 -4.13
CA MET A 5 9.04 -17.90 -4.51
C MET A 5 9.64 -17.51 -5.88
N ARG A 6 10.23 -18.46 -6.61
CA ARG A 6 10.86 -18.22 -7.93
C ARG A 6 9.95 -18.58 -9.10
N ASN A 7 8.63 -18.68 -8.91
CA ASN A 7 7.72 -19.00 -10.01
C ASN A 7 7.58 -17.76 -10.94
N PRO A 8 8.12 -17.77 -12.17
CA PRO A 8 8.01 -16.64 -13.09
C PRO A 8 6.57 -16.41 -13.56
N GLU A 9 5.71 -17.43 -13.51
CA GLU A 9 4.30 -17.34 -13.92
C GLU A 9 3.42 -16.67 -12.86
N ARG A 10 3.88 -16.59 -11.59
CA ARG A 10 3.20 -15.86 -10.50
C ARG A 10 3.92 -14.59 -10.08
N ALA A 11 5.18 -14.46 -10.47
CA ALA A 11 5.92 -13.21 -10.41
C ALA A 11 5.32 -12.31 -11.50
N GLY A 12 4.18 -11.70 -11.20
CA GLY A 12 3.42 -10.87 -12.14
C GLY A 12 4.29 -9.83 -12.83
N VAL A 13 3.77 -9.22 -13.89
CA VAL A 13 4.48 -8.30 -14.82
C VAL A 13 5.45 -7.31 -14.12
N ALA A 14 5.11 -6.85 -12.92
CA ALA A 14 5.99 -6.08 -12.03
C ALA A 14 7.35 -6.74 -11.74
N MET A 15 7.36 -7.99 -11.28
CA MET A 15 8.57 -8.72 -10.95
C MET A 15 9.40 -9.05 -12.20
N ALA A 16 8.76 -9.41 -13.31
CA ALA A 16 9.46 -9.63 -14.59
C ALA A 16 10.21 -8.38 -15.06
N THR A 17 9.66 -7.19 -14.78
CA THR A 17 10.31 -5.91 -15.07
C THR A 17 11.51 -5.66 -14.15
N LEU A 18 11.31 -5.80 -12.84
CA LEU A 18 12.34 -5.47 -11.84
C LEU A 18 13.59 -6.35 -11.95
N VAL A 19 13.45 -7.63 -12.29
CA VAL A 19 14.59 -8.58 -12.36
C VAL A 19 15.65 -8.21 -13.41
N ASN A 20 15.37 -7.28 -14.33
CA ASN A 20 16.39 -6.67 -15.19
C ASN A 20 17.47 -5.92 -14.40
N HIS A 21 17.21 -5.59 -13.12
CA HIS A 21 18.19 -5.11 -12.16
C HIS A 21 18.17 -5.96 -10.87
N PRO A 22 18.97 -7.05 -10.81
CA PRO A 22 18.91 -8.01 -9.71
C PRO A 22 19.25 -7.44 -8.32
N GLU A 23 20.26 -6.58 -8.24
CA GLU A 23 20.66 -5.95 -6.96
C GLU A 23 19.56 -5.02 -6.41
N LEU A 24 18.94 -4.20 -7.26
CA LEU A 24 17.80 -3.37 -6.90
C LEU A 24 16.62 -4.24 -6.44
N THR A 25 16.28 -5.27 -7.23
CA THR A 25 15.18 -6.20 -6.92
C THR A 25 15.36 -6.85 -5.56
N LYS A 26 16.57 -7.29 -5.23
CA LYS A 26 16.86 -7.92 -3.93
C LYS A 26 16.65 -6.95 -2.76
N ALA A 27 17.10 -5.72 -2.89
CA ALA A 27 16.90 -4.69 -1.87
C ALA A 27 15.41 -4.34 -1.71
N PHE A 28 14.73 -4.12 -2.84
CA PHE A 28 13.32 -3.82 -2.91
C PHE A 28 12.45 -4.92 -2.27
N LEU A 29 12.65 -6.19 -2.63
CA LEU A 29 11.89 -7.30 -2.06
C LEU A 29 12.05 -7.43 -0.55
N GLY A 30 13.23 -7.12 -0.01
CA GLY A 30 13.44 -7.11 1.43
C GLY A 30 12.56 -6.08 2.14
N PHE A 31 12.42 -4.91 1.53
CA PHE A 31 11.55 -3.84 2.02
C PHE A 31 10.06 -4.17 1.83
N SER A 32 9.63 -4.64 0.66
CA SER A 32 8.24 -5.04 0.39
C SER A 32 7.77 -6.17 1.31
N VAL A 33 8.65 -7.14 1.63
CA VAL A 33 8.33 -8.20 2.61
C VAL A 33 8.05 -7.63 4.00
N HIS A 34 8.74 -6.56 4.39
CA HIS A 34 8.43 -5.89 5.65
C HIS A 34 7.02 -5.29 5.60
N LEU A 35 6.73 -4.46 4.61
CA LEU A 35 5.43 -3.79 4.47
C LEU A 35 4.26 -4.80 4.45
N LEU A 36 4.39 -5.89 3.69
CA LEU A 36 3.32 -6.88 3.50
C LEU A 36 3.19 -7.92 4.60
N PHE A 37 4.29 -8.38 5.20
CA PHE A 37 4.25 -9.56 6.08
C PHE A 37 4.80 -9.32 7.48
N ARG A 38 5.50 -8.22 7.72
CA ARG A 38 6.14 -7.94 9.02
C ARG A 38 5.73 -6.60 9.62
N SER A 39 4.91 -5.84 8.91
CA SER A 39 4.34 -4.59 9.39
C SER A 39 3.56 -4.82 10.68
N THR A 40 3.72 -3.90 11.62
CA THR A 40 2.97 -3.84 12.88
C THR A 40 1.66 -3.09 12.72
N LEU A 41 1.47 -2.37 11.60
CA LEU A 41 0.23 -1.70 11.27
C LEU A 41 -0.88 -2.76 11.07
N PRO A 42 -2.05 -2.62 11.73
CA PRO A 42 -3.14 -3.57 11.57
C PRO A 42 -3.51 -3.77 10.10
N PRO A 43 -3.74 -5.02 9.63
CA PRO A 43 -3.95 -5.32 8.21
C PRO A 43 -5.02 -4.44 7.55
N ARG A 44 -6.17 -4.26 8.20
CA ARG A 44 -7.25 -3.38 7.72
C ARG A 44 -6.78 -1.94 7.46
N LEU A 45 -6.06 -1.34 8.40
CA LEU A 45 -5.53 0.02 8.26
C LEU A 45 -4.44 0.11 7.19
N ARG A 46 -3.63 -0.94 7.07
CA ARG A 46 -2.61 -1.04 6.04
C ARG A 46 -3.25 -1.05 4.64
N GLU A 47 -4.25 -1.89 4.41
CA GLU A 47 -4.91 -1.95 3.10
C GLU A 47 -5.63 -0.64 2.76
N LEU A 48 -6.27 0.02 3.72
CA LEU A 48 -6.84 1.37 3.51
C LEU A 48 -5.76 2.38 3.09
N ALA A 49 -4.60 2.38 3.75
CA ALA A 49 -3.50 3.27 3.40
C ALA A 49 -2.95 2.99 2.00
N ILE A 50 -2.81 1.71 1.63
CA ILE A 50 -2.33 1.28 0.31
C ILE A 50 -3.32 1.69 -0.78
N LEU A 51 -4.61 1.36 -0.61
CA LEU A 51 -5.66 1.68 -1.58
C LEU A 51 -5.74 3.18 -1.86
N ARG A 52 -5.71 4.01 -0.81
CA ARG A 52 -5.72 5.47 -0.95
C ARG A 52 -4.44 5.98 -1.63
N THR A 53 -3.28 5.45 -1.25
CA THR A 53 -2.00 5.81 -1.89
C THR A 53 -2.01 5.49 -3.39
N ALA A 54 -2.41 4.26 -3.76
CA ALA A 54 -2.51 3.84 -5.15
C ALA A 54 -3.50 4.71 -5.95
N HIS A 55 -4.62 5.09 -5.34
CA HIS A 55 -5.58 6.01 -5.95
C HIS A 55 -4.99 7.39 -6.23
N LEU A 56 -4.31 8.00 -5.24
CA LEU A 56 -3.69 9.32 -5.38
C LEU A 56 -2.58 9.35 -6.43
N HIS A 57 -1.89 8.24 -6.64
CA HIS A 57 -0.88 8.09 -7.69
C HIS A 57 -1.45 7.58 -9.03
N GLU A 58 -2.76 7.38 -9.15
CA GLU A 58 -3.41 6.83 -10.35
C GLU A 58 -2.81 5.47 -10.78
N CYS A 59 -2.33 4.65 -9.83
CA CYS A 59 -1.74 3.35 -10.12
C CYS A 59 -2.80 2.24 -10.11
N GLU A 60 -3.29 1.90 -11.30
CA GLU A 60 -4.32 0.87 -11.48
C GLU A 60 -3.84 -0.52 -11.03
N TYR A 61 -2.59 -0.89 -11.34
CA TYR A 61 -2.03 -2.17 -10.94
C TYR A 61 -2.11 -2.41 -9.43
N GLU A 62 -1.64 -1.45 -8.63
CA GLU A 62 -1.71 -1.57 -7.17
C GLU A 62 -3.14 -1.52 -6.67
N ARG A 63 -3.95 -0.61 -7.21
CA ARG A 63 -5.33 -0.43 -6.77
C ARG A 63 -6.13 -1.72 -6.96
N GLU A 64 -6.09 -2.33 -8.13
CA GLU A 64 -6.87 -3.55 -8.39
C GLU A 64 -6.30 -4.75 -7.61
N HIS A 65 -4.98 -4.90 -7.53
CA HIS A 65 -4.35 -5.97 -6.75
C HIS A 65 -4.74 -5.87 -5.26
N HIS A 66 -4.69 -4.68 -4.68
CA HIS A 66 -4.99 -4.49 -3.26
C HIS A 66 -6.48 -4.52 -2.94
N LYS A 67 -7.38 -4.26 -3.89
CA LYS A 67 -8.82 -4.56 -3.70
C LYS A 67 -9.04 -6.06 -3.45
N VAL A 68 -8.36 -6.91 -4.22
CA VAL A 68 -8.44 -8.37 -4.06
C VAL A 68 -7.86 -8.80 -2.71
N ILE A 69 -6.69 -8.29 -2.34
CA ILE A 69 -6.05 -8.59 -1.05
C ILE A 69 -6.92 -8.11 0.12
N ALA A 70 -7.40 -6.86 0.09
CA ALA A 70 -8.24 -6.29 1.13
C ALA A 70 -9.49 -7.14 1.38
N THR A 71 -10.17 -7.57 0.31
CA THR A 71 -11.37 -8.42 0.41
C THR A 71 -11.04 -9.82 0.94
N ALA A 72 -9.85 -10.36 0.64
CA ALA A 72 -9.46 -11.72 1.02
C ALA A 72 -8.86 -11.83 2.43
N GLU A 73 -8.13 -10.80 2.88
CA GLU A 73 -7.32 -10.85 4.11
C GLU A 73 -7.86 -9.98 5.25
N THR A 74 -8.90 -9.18 4.99
CA THR A 74 -9.51 -8.28 5.99
C THR A 74 -11.03 -8.41 5.99
N ASP A 75 -11.68 -7.68 6.88
CA ASP A 75 -13.14 -7.53 6.96
C ASP A 75 -13.66 -6.31 6.17
N LEU A 76 -12.83 -5.70 5.32
CA LEU A 76 -13.24 -4.60 4.45
C LEU A 76 -14.27 -5.08 3.42
N THR A 77 -15.40 -4.38 3.39
CA THR A 77 -16.44 -4.55 2.38
C THR A 77 -16.09 -3.80 1.10
N ALA A 78 -16.72 -4.18 -0.02
CA ALA A 78 -16.55 -3.46 -1.29
C ALA A 78 -16.94 -1.98 -1.20
N ASP A 79 -17.97 -1.66 -0.39
CA ASP A 79 -18.44 -0.29 -0.19
C ASP A 79 -17.42 0.53 0.62
N GLU A 80 -16.82 -0.04 1.66
CA GLU A 80 -15.75 0.60 2.44
C GLU A 80 -14.49 0.82 1.60
N ILE A 81 -14.12 -0.15 0.77
CA ILE A 81 -13.01 -0.02 -0.19
C ILE A 81 -13.28 1.12 -1.16
N SER A 82 -14.49 1.18 -1.72
CA SER A 82 -14.89 2.25 -2.64
C SER A 82 -14.86 3.62 -1.97
N ALA A 83 -15.38 3.73 -0.74
CA ALA A 83 -15.34 4.96 0.04
C ALA A 83 -13.90 5.40 0.38
N ALA A 84 -13.03 4.45 0.72
CA ALA A 84 -11.64 4.72 1.05
C ALA A 84 -10.85 5.29 -0.14
N LEU A 85 -11.16 4.86 -1.37
CA LEU A 85 -10.57 5.45 -2.58
C LEU A 85 -10.90 6.95 -2.70
N ASP A 86 -12.09 7.36 -2.28
CA ASP A 86 -12.52 8.76 -2.19
C ASP A 86 -11.98 9.51 -0.94
N GLY A 87 -11.18 8.84 -0.10
CA GLY A 87 -10.69 9.40 1.17
C GLY A 87 -11.75 9.45 2.28
N LYS A 88 -12.77 8.59 2.22
CA LYS A 88 -13.90 8.55 3.18
C LYS A 88 -13.95 7.24 3.94
N SER A 89 -14.39 7.29 5.20
CA SER A 89 -14.81 6.11 5.98
C SER A 89 -15.91 6.51 6.97
N ASP A 90 -16.79 5.56 7.31
CA ASP A 90 -17.78 5.75 8.39
C ASP A 90 -17.15 5.62 9.79
N ASP A 91 -15.93 5.04 9.89
CA ASP A 91 -15.14 5.03 11.11
C ASP A 91 -14.29 6.33 11.20
N PRO A 92 -14.44 7.13 12.28
CA PRO A 92 -13.70 8.40 12.42
C PRO A 92 -12.18 8.24 12.47
N PHE A 93 -11.69 7.10 12.98
CA PHE A 93 -10.27 6.83 13.08
C PHE A 93 -9.69 6.42 11.72
N GLU A 94 -10.40 5.63 10.95
CA GLU A 94 -10.03 5.33 9.55
C GLU A 94 -10.06 6.60 8.69
N SER A 95 -11.04 7.48 8.89
CA SER A 95 -11.05 8.80 8.23
C SER A 95 -9.79 9.62 8.56
N THR A 96 -9.34 9.59 9.82
CA THR A 96 -8.08 10.24 10.23
C THR A 96 -6.86 9.59 9.56
N LEU A 97 -6.87 8.26 9.39
CA LEU A 97 -5.81 7.54 8.69
C LEU A 97 -5.77 7.90 7.20
N LEU A 98 -6.91 7.98 6.52
CA LEU A 98 -7.00 8.40 5.13
C LEU A 98 -6.54 9.86 4.96
N GLU A 99 -6.90 10.74 5.88
CA GLU A 99 -6.39 12.11 5.94
C GLU A 99 -4.86 12.16 6.09
N ALA A 100 -4.27 11.27 6.90
CA ALA A 100 -2.81 11.20 7.01
C ALA A 100 -2.14 10.77 5.70
N VAL A 101 -2.78 9.88 4.91
CA VAL A 101 -2.29 9.51 3.57
C VAL A 101 -2.33 10.73 2.64
N ASP A 102 -3.43 11.49 2.67
CA ASP A 102 -3.57 12.70 1.87
C ASP A 102 -2.52 13.75 2.24
N GLU A 103 -2.33 14.03 3.53
CA GLU A 103 -1.31 14.99 4.01
C GLU A 103 0.12 14.58 3.60
N LEU A 104 0.44 13.28 3.67
CA LEU A 104 1.72 12.73 3.23
C LEU A 104 1.92 12.85 1.72
N HIS A 105 0.88 12.61 0.92
CA HIS A 105 0.95 12.76 -0.53
C HIS A 105 1.12 14.23 -0.93
N GLU A 106 0.34 15.14 -0.33
CA GLU A 106 0.34 16.56 -0.69
C GLU A 106 1.59 17.31 -0.22
N SER A 107 2.10 16.98 0.97
CA SER A 107 3.13 17.80 1.64
C SER A 107 4.30 17.01 2.21
N SER A 108 4.27 15.67 2.12
CA SER A 108 5.25 14.78 2.76
C SER A 108 5.38 14.99 4.27
N ARG A 109 4.31 15.47 4.92
CA ARG A 109 4.24 15.75 6.35
C ARG A 109 2.87 15.41 6.89
N ILE A 110 2.81 14.88 8.10
CA ILE A 110 1.56 14.73 8.86
C ILE A 110 1.42 15.94 9.78
N SER A 111 0.21 16.50 9.87
CA SER A 111 -0.08 17.60 10.78
C SER A 111 -0.12 17.13 12.24
N GLU A 112 0.17 18.04 13.19
CA GLU A 112 0.13 17.72 14.63
C GLU A 112 -1.23 17.18 15.08
N ARG A 113 -2.32 17.68 14.49
CA ARG A 113 -3.68 17.22 14.78
C ARG A 113 -3.85 15.75 14.38
N THR A 114 -3.48 15.42 13.14
CA THR A 114 -3.62 14.07 12.58
C THR A 114 -2.70 13.10 13.33
N TRP A 115 -1.44 13.49 13.58
CA TRP A 115 -0.51 12.70 14.39
C TRP A 115 -1.04 12.41 15.79
N THR A 116 -1.54 13.43 16.48
CA THR A 116 -2.10 13.29 17.83
C THR A 116 -3.27 12.30 17.84
N ALA A 117 -4.20 12.44 16.90
CA ALA A 117 -5.36 11.57 16.82
C ALA A 117 -5.00 10.10 16.49
N LEU A 118 -4.04 9.88 15.57
CA LEU A 118 -3.55 8.53 15.26
C LEU A 118 -2.82 7.90 16.45
N SER A 119 -1.99 8.68 17.16
CA SER A 119 -1.21 8.21 18.32
C SER A 119 -2.07 7.80 19.53
N ALA A 120 -3.35 8.15 19.55
CA ALA A 120 -4.29 7.70 20.57
C ALA A 120 -4.59 6.19 20.47
N ARG A 121 -4.38 5.56 19.30
CA ARG A 121 -4.68 4.14 19.06
C ARG A 121 -3.53 3.37 18.43
N LEU A 122 -2.55 4.03 17.83
CA LEU A 122 -1.35 3.41 17.24
C LEU A 122 -0.12 3.71 18.08
N ASP A 123 0.69 2.68 18.31
CA ASP A 123 1.99 2.86 18.93
C ASP A 123 3.02 3.45 17.94
N THR A 124 4.20 3.80 18.44
CA THR A 124 5.26 4.40 17.63
C THR A 124 5.68 3.54 16.44
N LYS A 125 5.74 2.21 16.58
CA LYS A 125 6.14 1.32 15.49
C LYS A 125 5.06 1.27 14.41
N GLN A 126 3.80 1.25 14.81
CA GLN A 126 2.66 1.26 13.90
C GLN A 126 2.57 2.57 13.12
N LEU A 127 2.82 3.71 13.78
CA LEU A 127 2.89 5.02 13.11
C LEU A 127 4.04 5.10 12.11
N MET A 128 5.22 4.53 12.46
CA MET A 128 6.32 4.42 11.52
C MET A 128 5.96 3.52 10.33
N ASP A 129 5.36 2.35 10.58
CA ASP A 129 4.94 1.44 9.50
C ASP A 129 3.88 2.07 8.60
N LEU A 130 2.98 2.93 9.11
CA LEU A 130 2.05 3.72 8.28
C LEU A 130 2.81 4.61 7.29
N ILE A 131 3.76 5.42 7.78
CA ILE A 131 4.53 6.34 6.93
C ILE A 131 5.34 5.57 5.88
N PHE A 132 6.00 4.48 6.28
CA PHE A 132 6.79 3.65 5.36
C PHE A 132 5.91 2.86 4.38
N THR A 133 4.67 2.52 4.76
CA THR A 133 3.68 1.94 3.84
C THR A 133 3.32 2.95 2.78
N VAL A 134 2.87 4.16 3.16
CA VAL A 134 2.50 5.21 2.19
C VAL A 134 3.68 5.53 1.27
N GLY A 135 4.86 5.83 1.82
CA GLY A 135 6.04 6.14 1.00
C GLY A 135 6.52 4.97 0.13
N GLY A 136 6.40 3.74 0.62
CA GLY A 136 6.76 2.53 -0.13
C GLY A 136 5.85 2.30 -1.33
N TYR A 137 4.54 2.42 -1.14
CA TYR A 137 3.57 2.28 -2.22
C TYR A 137 3.59 3.48 -3.17
N SER A 138 3.89 4.71 -2.70
CA SER A 138 4.17 5.83 -3.60
C SER A 138 5.36 5.56 -4.53
N LEU A 139 6.44 4.98 -4.02
CA LEU A 139 7.60 4.58 -4.84
C LEU A 139 7.22 3.51 -5.87
N MET A 140 6.45 2.52 -5.45
CA MET A 140 6.01 1.43 -6.31
C MET A 140 5.05 1.92 -7.39
N ALA A 141 4.06 2.73 -7.04
CA ALA A 141 3.16 3.40 -7.98
C ALA A 141 3.93 4.22 -9.03
N MET A 142 4.92 5.02 -8.61
CA MET A 142 5.78 5.75 -9.55
C MET A 142 6.52 4.81 -10.51
N ALA A 143 7.10 3.71 -9.99
CA ALA A 143 7.81 2.74 -10.80
C ALA A 143 6.88 2.04 -11.78
N TYR A 144 5.73 1.55 -11.32
CA TYR A 144 4.78 0.80 -12.12
C TYR A 144 4.15 1.64 -13.23
N ASN A 145 3.72 2.86 -12.90
CA ASN A 145 3.21 3.79 -13.90
C ASN A 145 4.28 4.16 -14.93
N THR A 146 5.53 4.40 -14.50
CA THR A 146 6.64 4.76 -15.40
C THR A 146 7.05 3.60 -16.30
N PHE A 147 7.03 2.37 -15.78
CA PHE A 147 7.42 1.18 -16.53
C PHE A 147 6.29 0.59 -17.38
N GLY A 148 5.07 1.15 -17.29
CA GLY A 148 3.90 0.64 -18.02
C GLY A 148 3.47 -0.74 -17.53
N ILE A 149 3.55 -0.98 -16.22
CA ILE A 149 3.04 -2.22 -15.62
C ILE A 149 1.54 -2.05 -15.41
N GLU A 150 0.76 -2.78 -16.19
CA GLU A 150 -0.70 -2.76 -16.14
C GLU A 150 -1.25 -4.00 -15.43
N PHE A 151 -2.46 -3.88 -14.88
CA PHE A 151 -3.20 -5.03 -14.37
C PHE A 151 -3.73 -5.82 -15.55
N GLU A 152 -3.21 -7.03 -15.77
CA GLU A 152 -3.81 -7.96 -16.73
C GLU A 152 -4.97 -8.67 -16.02
N ASP A 153 -6.21 -8.33 -16.39
CA ASP A 153 -7.36 -9.18 -16.09
C ASP A 153 -7.12 -10.55 -16.72
N GLU A 154 -7.25 -11.62 -15.94
CA GLU A 154 -7.26 -12.99 -16.47
C GLU A 154 -8.38 -13.08 -17.51
N ARG A 155 -7.99 -13.05 -18.77
CA ARG A 155 -8.87 -13.02 -19.93
C ARG A 155 -9.41 -14.40 -20.28
#